data_AF-A0A558D468-F1
#
_entry.id   AF-A0A558D468-F1
#
_cell.length_a   1.000
_cell.length_b   1.000
_cell.length_c   1.000
_cell.angle_alpha   90.00
_cell.angle_beta   90.00
_cell.angle_gamma   90.00
#
_symmetry.space_group_name_H-M   'P 1'
#
loop_
_entity.id
_entity.type
_entity.pdbx_description
1 polymer ?
#
loop_
_entity_poly.entity_id
_entity_poly.type
_entity_poly.pdbx_seq_one_letter_code
_entity_poly.pdbx_strand_id
1 'polypeptide(L)'
;VLGLALAGFGVAPLFCLEPVWVAAAAATVLAARALARRRVRVTVLVAEANLLLCLFVFGLAIVVEAISRHLLGAPLRALLPEGTGLASLLLTAVLAAVLANLVNNLPATLLLLSVLGPHPAAGTVLAVLLGVNLGPNATYLGSLATLLWRRVLAGVGATPRWREFHRLGLYTVPLTLFASVVALWASLAVLPGP
;
A
#
# COMPACT_ATOMS: atom_id res chain seq x y z
N VAL A 1 20.16 -8.84 4.18
CA VAL A 1 18.75 -9.30 4.14
C VAL A 1 17.85 -8.23 3.57
N LEU A 2 17.74 -7.04 4.17
CA LEU A 2 16.84 -5.99 3.66
C LEU A 2 17.12 -5.58 2.20
N GLY A 3 18.38 -5.32 1.84
CA GLY A 3 18.73 -5.01 0.44
C GLY A 3 18.41 -6.13 -0.55
N LEU A 4 18.58 -7.39 -0.13
CA LEU A 4 18.21 -8.55 -0.95
C LEU A 4 16.70 -8.71 -1.08
N ALA A 5 15.95 -8.43 -0.02
CA ALA A 5 14.48 -8.45 -0.05
C ALA A 5 13.95 -7.37 -1.00
N LEU A 6 14.52 -6.17 -0.96
CA LEU A 6 14.18 -5.08 -1.86
C LEU A 6 14.46 -5.45 -3.32
N ALA A 7 15.67 -5.97 -3.61
CA ALA A 7 16.00 -6.46 -4.95
C ALA A 7 15.06 -7.59 -5.38
N GLY A 8 14.78 -8.52 -4.47
CA GLY A 8 13.85 -9.63 -4.70
C GLY A 8 12.44 -9.17 -5.07
N PHE A 9 11.90 -8.11 -4.45
CA PHE A 9 10.59 -7.59 -4.82
C PHE A 9 10.49 -7.11 -6.27
N GLY A 10 11.58 -6.56 -6.82
CA GLY A 10 11.63 -6.15 -8.23
C GLY A 10 11.92 -7.29 -9.21
N VAL A 11 12.73 -8.26 -8.79
CA VAL A 11 13.24 -9.33 -9.66
C VAL A 11 12.36 -10.58 -9.65
N ALA A 12 11.78 -10.96 -8.51
CA ALA A 12 11.01 -12.20 -8.37
C ALA A 12 9.79 -12.29 -9.33
N PRO A 13 9.03 -11.21 -9.58
CA PRO A 13 7.93 -11.25 -10.55
C PRO A 13 8.38 -11.60 -11.97
N LEU A 14 9.63 -11.31 -12.34
CA LEU A 14 10.21 -11.68 -13.65
C LEU A 14 10.32 -13.21 -13.83
N PHE A 15 10.30 -13.96 -12.73
CA PHE A 15 10.34 -15.41 -12.69
C PHE A 15 8.99 -16.03 -12.28
N CYS A 16 7.89 -15.27 -12.36
CA CYS A 16 6.56 -15.68 -11.89
C CYS A 16 6.52 -16.02 -10.39
N LEU A 17 7.47 -15.49 -9.61
CA LEU A 17 7.47 -15.64 -8.16
C LEU A 17 6.76 -14.45 -7.52
N GLU A 18 5.68 -14.74 -6.80
CA GLU A 18 4.93 -13.71 -6.10
C GLU A 18 5.78 -13.04 -5.00
N PRO A 19 5.66 -11.72 -4.83
CA PRO A 19 6.32 -10.94 -3.77
C PRO A 19 6.22 -11.53 -2.36
N VAL A 20 5.14 -12.25 -2.06
CA VAL A 20 4.92 -12.88 -0.74
C VAL A 20 6.04 -13.84 -0.36
N TRP A 21 6.61 -14.57 -1.32
CA TRP A 21 7.69 -15.53 -1.06
C TRP A 21 9.00 -14.83 -0.72
N VAL A 22 9.28 -13.70 -1.37
CA VAL A 22 10.45 -12.85 -1.05
C VAL A 22 10.31 -12.32 0.37
N ALA A 23 9.13 -11.81 0.73
CA ALA A 23 8.84 -11.31 2.08
C ALA A 23 8.99 -12.41 3.14
N ALA A 24 8.41 -13.59 2.90
CA ALA A 24 8.47 -14.74 3.80
C ALA A 24 9.91 -15.23 4.01
N ALA A 25 10.70 -15.33 2.94
CA ALA A 25 12.11 -15.71 3.03
C ALA A 25 12.93 -14.68 3.83
N ALA A 26 12.75 -13.39 3.56
CA ALA A 26 13.44 -12.33 4.28
C ALA A 26 13.08 -12.32 5.78
N ALA A 27 11.79 -12.45 6.11
CA ALA A 27 11.31 -12.53 7.48
C ALA A 27 11.88 -13.76 8.21
N THR A 28 11.89 -14.92 7.55
CA THR A 28 12.44 -16.17 8.09
C THR A 28 13.92 -16.04 8.42
N VAL A 29 14.73 -15.48 7.50
CA VAL A 29 16.17 -15.27 7.72
C VAL A 29 16.42 -14.29 8.88
N LEU A 30 15.64 -13.21 8.98
CA LEU A 30 15.74 -12.27 10.09
C LEU A 30 15.37 -12.92 11.43
N ALA A 31 14.27 -13.67 11.48
CA ALA A 31 13.80 -14.38 12.66
C ALA A 31 14.82 -15.43 13.12
N ALA A 32 15.32 -16.27 12.22
CA ALA A 32 16.32 -17.29 12.50
C ALA A 32 17.61 -16.67 13.07
N ARG A 33 18.10 -15.57 12.48
CA ARG A 33 19.29 -14.87 12.97
C ARG A 33 19.05 -14.22 14.34
N ALA A 34 17.86 -13.69 14.61
CA ALA A 34 17.51 -13.12 15.91
C ALA A 34 17.42 -14.18 17.02
N LEU A 35 16.82 -15.33 16.71
CA LEU A 35 16.71 -16.49 17.60
C LEU A 35 18.09 -17.10 17.89
N ALA A 36 18.90 -17.34 16.86
CA ALA A 36 20.26 -17.87 17.01
C ALA A 36 21.14 -16.98 17.88
N ARG A 37 20.95 -15.66 17.80
CA ARG A 37 21.66 -14.67 18.64
C ARG A 37 21.01 -14.44 20.01
N ARG A 38 19.96 -15.20 20.35
CA ARG A 38 19.18 -15.08 21.59
C ARG A 38 18.69 -13.65 21.88
N ARG A 39 18.45 -12.86 20.83
CA ARG A 39 17.95 -11.47 20.96
C ARG A 39 16.43 -11.42 21.17
N VAL A 40 15.72 -12.45 20.72
CA VAL A 40 14.26 -12.56 20.76
C VAL A 40 13.89 -14.01 21.09
N ARG A 41 12.74 -14.22 21.73
CA ARG A 41 12.18 -15.56 22.01
C ARG A 41 11.09 -15.89 20.97
N VAL A 42 10.87 -17.17 20.71
CA VAL A 42 9.81 -17.62 19.78
C VAL A 42 8.43 -17.07 20.18
N THR A 43 8.12 -17.04 21.48
CA THR A 43 6.85 -16.49 21.98
C THR A 43 6.66 -15.01 21.64
N VAL A 44 7.74 -14.23 21.66
CA VAL A 44 7.71 -12.82 21.26
C VAL A 44 7.48 -12.71 19.75
N LEU A 45 8.17 -13.52 18.94
CA LEU A 45 7.95 -13.57 17.49
C LEU A 45 6.49 -13.87 17.12
N VAL A 46 5.87 -14.86 17.77
CA VAL A 46 4.47 -15.22 17.51
C VAL A 46 3.52 -14.11 17.96
N ALA A 47 3.79 -13.47 19.11
CA ALA A 47 2.98 -12.34 19.57
C ALA A 47 3.08 -11.14 18.62
N GLU A 48 4.28 -10.80 18.14
CA GLU A 48 4.53 -9.69 17.22
C GLU A 48 4.04 -9.99 15.78
N ALA A 49 3.95 -11.25 15.38
CA ALA A 49 3.32 -11.64 14.11
C ALA A 49 1.83 -11.25 14.05
N ASN A 50 1.19 -11.05 15.21
CA ASN A 50 -0.15 -10.50 15.36
C ASN A 50 -1.18 -11.14 14.40
N LEU A 51 -1.45 -12.43 14.59
CA LEU A 51 -2.40 -13.18 13.75
C LEU A 51 -3.82 -12.57 13.75
N LEU A 52 -4.20 -11.87 14.84
CA LEU A 52 -5.46 -11.13 14.90
C LEU A 52 -5.51 -10.00 13.88
N LEU A 53 -4.39 -9.32 13.61
CA LEU A 53 -4.31 -8.34 12.54
C LEU A 53 -4.55 -9.00 11.18
N CYS A 54 -3.94 -10.16 10.91
CA CYS A 54 -4.19 -10.89 9.66
C CYS A 54 -5.67 -11.27 9.50
N LEU A 55 -6.29 -11.78 10.57
CA LEU A 55 -7.72 -12.11 10.57
C LEU A 55 -8.59 -10.86 10.38
N PHE A 56 -8.22 -9.74 10.99
CA PHE A 56 -8.90 -8.46 10.79
C PHE A 56 -8.82 -7.99 9.34
N VAL A 57 -7.63 -8.05 8.71
CA VAL A 57 -7.44 -7.73 7.29
C VAL A 57 -8.29 -8.63 6.40
N PHE A 58 -8.36 -9.92 6.70
CA PHE A 58 -9.22 -10.86 5.97
C PHE A 58 -10.71 -10.51 6.12
N GLY A 59 -11.19 -10.25 7.35
CA GLY A 59 -12.57 -9.83 7.60
C GLY A 59 -12.91 -8.50 6.92
N LEU A 60 -11.96 -7.57 6.89
CA LEU A 60 -12.10 -6.30 6.18
C LEU A 60 -12.32 -6.49 4.68
N ALA A 61 -11.61 -7.45 4.05
CA ALA A 61 -11.82 -7.78 2.64
C ALA A 61 -13.26 -8.22 2.36
N ILE A 62 -13.82 -9.06 3.24
CA ILE A 62 -15.22 -9.52 3.12
C ILE A 62 -16.20 -8.35 3.27
N VAL A 63 -15.99 -7.50 4.27
CA VAL A 63 -16.86 -6.33 4.52
C VAL A 63 -16.79 -5.34 3.35
N VAL A 64 -15.58 -5.05 2.85
CA VAL A 64 -15.38 -4.13 1.73
C VAL A 64 -16.02 -4.68 0.46
N GLU A 65 -15.91 -5.98 0.20
CA GLU A 65 -16.58 -6.61 -0.94
C GLU A 65 -18.11 -6.48 -0.82
N ALA A 66 -18.68 -6.67 0.37
CA ALA A 66 -20.10 -6.46 0.61
C ALA A 66 -20.54 -5.01 0.41
N ILE A 67 -19.79 -4.03 0.92
CA ILE A 67 -20.08 -2.60 0.78
C ILE A 67 -19.93 -2.14 -0.68
N SER A 68 -18.89 -2.60 -1.37
CA SER A 68 -18.63 -2.31 -2.78
C SER A 68 -19.83 -2.72 -3.64
N ARG A 69 -20.37 -3.91 -3.42
CA ARG A 69 -21.51 -4.43 -4.18
C ARG A 69 -22.81 -3.64 -4.01
N HIS A 70 -23.04 -3.03 -2.84
CA HIS A 70 -24.36 -2.47 -2.49
C HIS A 70 -24.40 -0.95 -2.31
N LEU A 71 -23.30 -0.29 -1.93
CA LEU A 71 -23.31 1.10 -1.47
C LEU A 71 -22.37 2.02 -2.25
N LEU A 72 -21.11 1.60 -2.41
CA LEU A 72 -20.04 2.48 -2.90
C LEU A 72 -19.58 2.17 -4.33
N GLY A 73 -19.94 0.99 -4.87
CA GLY A 73 -19.43 0.55 -6.16
C GLY A 73 -19.92 1.37 -7.35
N ALA A 74 -21.19 1.79 -7.37
CA ALA A 74 -21.73 2.60 -8.47
C ALA A 74 -21.19 4.06 -8.45
N PRO A 75 -21.19 4.78 -7.31
CA PRO A 75 -20.60 6.12 -7.24
C PRO A 75 -19.11 6.14 -7.58
N LEU A 76 -18.33 5.18 -7.09
CA LEU A 76 -16.89 5.12 -7.37
C LEU A 76 -16.60 4.77 -8.83
N ARG A 77 -17.37 3.87 -9.45
CA ARG A 77 -17.25 3.60 -10.89
C ARG A 77 -17.52 4.84 -11.75
N ALA A 78 -18.49 5.66 -11.35
CA ALA A 78 -18.79 6.91 -12.07
C ALA A 78 -17.69 7.98 -11.92
N LEU A 79 -16.92 7.94 -10.82
CA LEU A 79 -15.82 8.87 -10.55
C LEU A 79 -14.50 8.42 -11.20
N LEU A 80 -14.30 7.12 -11.37
CA LEU A 80 -13.08 6.59 -11.99
C LEU A 80 -13.12 6.86 -13.50
N PRO A 81 -12.13 7.62 -14.03
CA PRO A 81 -12.08 7.90 -15.45
C PRO A 81 -11.74 6.64 -16.24
N GLU A 82 -12.27 6.56 -17.46
CA GLU A 82 -11.86 5.54 -18.41
C GLU A 82 -10.53 5.94 -19.09
N GLY A 83 -9.77 4.93 -19.50
CA GLY A 83 -8.53 5.07 -20.25
C GLY A 83 -7.25 5.29 -19.41
N THR A 84 -6.13 5.34 -20.11
CA THR A 84 -4.76 5.39 -19.55
C THR A 84 -4.02 6.69 -19.87
N GLY A 85 -4.75 7.73 -20.28
CA GLY A 85 -4.18 9.06 -20.48
C GLY A 85 -3.67 9.67 -19.17
N LEU A 86 -2.72 10.62 -19.24
CA LEU A 86 -2.10 11.23 -18.06
C LEU A 86 -3.15 11.78 -17.07
N ALA A 87 -4.18 12.47 -17.59
CA ALA A 87 -5.26 13.01 -16.77
C ALA A 87 -6.07 11.91 -16.06
N SER A 88 -6.41 10.82 -16.77
CA SER A 88 -7.14 9.67 -16.19
C SER A 88 -6.32 8.98 -15.11
N LEU A 89 -5.02 8.76 -15.34
CA LEU A 89 -4.11 8.16 -14.36
C LEU A 89 -3.94 9.05 -13.13
N LEU A 90 -3.79 10.36 -13.33
CA LEU A 90 -3.65 11.31 -12.23
C LEU A 90 -4.91 11.38 -11.38
N LEU A 91 -6.08 11.48 -12.01
CA LEU A 91 -7.35 11.49 -11.30
C LEU A 91 -7.56 10.19 -10.52
N THR A 92 -7.28 9.03 -11.14
CA THR A 92 -7.35 7.72 -10.46
C THR A 92 -6.44 7.67 -9.24
N ALA A 93 -5.19 8.10 -9.38
CA ALA A 93 -4.21 8.10 -8.29
C ALA A 93 -4.60 9.07 -7.15
N VAL A 94 -5.16 10.24 -7.49
CA VAL A 94 -5.66 11.20 -6.50
C VAL A 94 -6.88 10.66 -5.77
N LEU A 95 -7.86 10.08 -6.46
CA LEU A 95 -9.03 9.46 -5.84
C LEU A 95 -8.61 8.33 -4.89
N ALA A 96 -7.66 7.51 -5.31
CA ALA A 96 -7.08 6.45 -4.49
C ALA A 96 -6.36 7.00 -3.24
N ALA A 97 -5.57 8.07 -3.39
CA ALA A 97 -4.89 8.73 -2.28
C ALA A 97 -5.87 9.34 -1.27
N VAL A 98 -6.93 10.00 -1.75
CA VAL A 98 -7.98 10.58 -0.89
C VAL A 98 -8.68 9.46 -0.12
N LEU A 99 -9.14 8.41 -0.81
CA LEU A 99 -9.81 7.29 -0.18
C LEU A 99 -8.92 6.61 0.87
N ALA A 100 -7.63 6.42 0.57
CA ALA A 100 -6.68 5.85 1.52
C ALA A 100 -6.49 6.69 2.79
N ASN A 101 -6.60 8.03 2.72
CA ASN A 101 -6.57 8.89 3.91
C ASN A 101 -7.90 8.90 4.68
N LEU A 102 -9.03 8.61 4.02
CA LEU A 102 -10.34 8.53 4.66
C LEU A 102 -10.56 7.22 5.41
N VAL A 103 -10.20 6.09 4.79
CA VAL A 103 -10.53 4.75 5.31
C VAL A 103 -9.32 3.88 5.65
N ASN A 104 -8.09 4.35 5.39
CA ASN A 104 -6.82 3.61 5.42
C ASN A 104 -6.47 2.91 4.09
N ASN A 105 -5.18 2.70 3.83
CA ASN A 105 -4.66 2.19 2.57
C ASN A 105 -5.16 0.80 2.20
N LEU A 106 -5.27 -0.10 3.17
CA LEU A 106 -5.69 -1.48 2.92
C LEU A 106 -7.17 -1.60 2.48
N PRO A 107 -8.17 -1.08 3.23
CA PRO A 107 -9.56 -1.11 2.76
C PRO A 107 -9.77 -0.31 1.48
N ALA A 108 -9.07 0.83 1.31
CA ALA A 108 -9.12 1.58 0.06
C ALA A 108 -8.64 0.74 -1.15
N THR A 109 -7.56 -0.02 -0.96
CA THR A 109 -7.05 -0.94 -2.00
C THR A 109 -8.09 -1.99 -2.36
N LEU A 110 -8.66 -2.67 -1.37
CA LEU A 110 -9.66 -3.72 -1.59
C LEU A 110 -10.92 -3.17 -2.27
N LEU A 111 -11.36 -1.97 -1.88
CA LEU A 111 -12.52 -1.32 -2.46
C LEU A 111 -12.28 -0.95 -3.92
N LEU A 112 -11.16 -0.31 -4.22
CA LEU A 112 -10.84 0.12 -5.59
C LEU A 112 -10.61 -1.07 -6.52
N LEU A 113 -9.96 -2.15 -6.05
CA LEU A 113 -9.81 -3.37 -6.85
C LEU A 113 -11.17 -4.04 -7.15
N SER A 114 -12.08 -4.08 -6.16
CA SER A 114 -13.44 -4.58 -6.36
C SER A 114 -14.22 -3.74 -7.40
N VAL A 115 -14.08 -2.41 -7.33
CA VAL A 115 -14.71 -1.44 -8.25
C VAL A 115 -14.16 -1.55 -9.68
N LEU A 116 -12.87 -1.79 -9.83
CA LEU A 116 -12.18 -1.94 -11.12
C LEU A 116 -12.58 -3.20 -11.89
N GLY A 117 -13.15 -4.20 -11.22
CA GLY A 117 -13.62 -5.43 -11.84
C GLY A 117 -12.48 -6.44 -12.16
N PRO A 118 -12.78 -7.51 -12.91
CA PRO A 118 -11.87 -8.65 -13.08
C PRO A 118 -10.73 -8.41 -14.08
N HIS A 119 -10.88 -7.47 -15.03
CA HIS A 119 -9.91 -7.23 -16.10
C HIS A 119 -9.58 -5.73 -16.29
N PRO A 120 -9.13 -5.03 -15.25
CA PRO A 120 -8.77 -3.63 -15.39
C PRO A 120 -7.50 -3.44 -16.20
N ALA A 121 -7.40 -2.31 -16.90
CA ALA A 121 -6.17 -1.92 -17.58
C ALA A 121 -5.02 -1.82 -16.55
N ALA A 122 -3.87 -2.41 -16.87
CA ALA A 122 -2.72 -2.46 -15.98
C ALA A 122 -2.29 -1.06 -15.50
N GLY A 123 -2.33 -0.05 -16.39
CA GLY A 123 -2.04 1.34 -16.03
C GLY A 123 -2.96 1.89 -14.94
N THR A 124 -4.25 1.58 -15.00
CA THR A 124 -5.23 1.99 -13.98
C THR A 124 -4.95 1.33 -12.63
N VAL A 125 -4.64 0.03 -12.63
CA VAL A 125 -4.24 -0.68 -11.40
C VAL A 125 -2.98 -0.06 -10.80
N LEU A 126 -1.96 0.22 -11.61
CA LEU A 126 -0.73 0.86 -11.16
C LEU A 126 -0.99 2.28 -10.61
N ALA A 127 -1.86 3.07 -11.24
CA ALA A 127 -2.26 4.38 -10.73
C ALA A 127 -2.97 4.29 -9.37
N VAL A 128 -3.87 3.31 -9.20
CA VAL A 128 -4.49 3.02 -7.90
C VAL A 128 -3.42 2.67 -6.87
N LEU A 129 -2.49 1.76 -7.21
CA LEU A 129 -1.40 1.35 -6.32
C LEU A 129 -0.50 2.53 -5.91
N LEU A 130 -0.20 3.44 -6.83
CA LEU A 130 0.52 4.68 -6.50
C LEU A 130 -0.26 5.52 -5.49
N GLY A 131 -1.55 5.76 -5.75
CA GLY A 131 -2.41 6.57 -4.88
C GLY A 131 -2.56 5.99 -3.48
N VAL A 132 -2.91 4.71 -3.35
CA VAL A 132 -3.12 4.07 -2.04
C VAL A 132 -1.83 3.88 -1.24
N ASN A 133 -0.64 3.94 -1.85
CA ASN A 133 0.63 3.81 -1.13
C ASN A 133 1.29 5.16 -0.82
N LEU A 134 1.20 6.14 -1.72
CA LEU A 134 1.77 7.48 -1.52
C LEU A 134 0.83 8.39 -0.73
N GLY A 135 -0.46 8.33 -1.03
CA GLY A 135 -1.51 9.12 -0.39
C GLY A 135 -1.48 9.10 1.14
N PRO A 136 -1.44 7.92 1.78
CA PRO A 136 -1.36 7.77 3.23
C PRO A 136 -0.27 8.55 3.96
N ASN A 137 0.80 8.95 3.26
CA ASN A 137 1.87 9.72 3.88
C ASN A 137 1.45 11.17 4.18
N ALA A 138 0.25 11.60 3.77
CA ALA A 138 -0.32 12.91 4.06
C ALA A 138 -0.90 12.99 5.48
N THR A 139 -1.35 11.86 6.06
CA THR A 139 -2.02 11.84 7.38
C THR A 139 -1.59 10.65 8.23
N TYR A 140 -1.69 10.75 9.55
CA TYR A 140 -1.33 9.61 10.42
C TYR A 140 -2.27 8.41 10.28
N LEU A 141 -3.53 8.65 9.92
CA LEU A 141 -4.55 7.61 9.85
C LEU A 141 -4.51 6.87 8.51
N GLY A 142 -3.82 7.43 7.51
CA GLY A 142 -3.81 6.90 6.15
C GLY A 142 -3.22 5.50 6.03
N SER A 143 -2.30 5.08 6.91
CA SER A 143 -1.76 3.72 6.89
C SER A 143 -1.46 3.18 8.28
N LEU A 144 -1.69 1.87 8.44
CA LEU A 144 -1.30 1.12 9.64
C LEU A 144 0.21 1.21 9.91
N ALA A 145 1.05 1.27 8.87
CA ALA A 145 2.50 1.37 9.02
C ALA A 145 2.90 2.66 9.77
N THR A 146 2.24 3.79 9.47
CA THR A 146 2.47 5.07 10.15
C THR A 146 2.08 5.00 11.62
N LEU A 147 0.98 4.30 11.94
CA LEU A 147 0.53 4.09 13.31
C LEU A 147 1.48 3.18 14.10
N LEU A 148 1.95 2.08 13.48
CA LEU A 148 2.94 1.18 14.07
C LEU A 148 4.25 1.91 14.35
N TRP A 149 4.76 2.67 13.37
CA TRP A 149 5.96 3.49 13.53
C TRP A 149 5.83 4.45 14.71
N ARG A 150 4.70 5.17 14.82
CA ARG A 150 4.45 6.09 15.93
C ARG A 150 4.38 5.36 17.27
N ARG A 151 3.75 4.17 17.34
CA ARG A 151 3.71 3.34 18.55
C ARG A 151 5.11 2.92 18.99
N VAL A 152 5.95 2.50 18.04
CA VAL A 152 7.35 2.12 18.30
C VAL A 152 8.15 3.31 18.82
N LEU A 153 8.02 4.49 18.20
CA LEU A 153 8.72 5.70 18.64
C LEU A 153 8.30 6.16 20.04
N ALA A 154 7.01 6.10 20.35
CA ALA A 154 6.52 6.41 21.69
C ALA A 154 7.14 5.50 22.75
N GLY A 155 7.39 4.23 22.42
CA GLY A 155 8.07 3.26 23.29
C GLY A 155 9.54 3.59 23.61
N VAL A 156 10.20 4.41 22.79
CA VAL A 156 11.58 4.89 23.01
C VAL A 156 11.63 6.35 23.45
N GLY A 157 10.49 6.93 23.88
CA GLY A 157 10.39 8.31 24.35
C GLY A 157 10.42 9.37 23.25
N ALA A 158 10.38 8.98 21.98
CA ALA A 158 10.33 9.90 20.85
C ALA A 158 8.87 10.17 20.44
N THR A 159 8.44 11.42 20.48
CA THR A 159 7.07 11.81 20.10
C THR A 159 7.09 12.83 18.95
N PRO A 160 7.04 12.36 17.69
CA PRO A 160 7.00 13.25 16.52
C PRO A 160 5.83 14.23 16.62
N ARG A 161 6.09 15.49 16.27
CA ARG A 161 5.06 16.54 16.26
C ARG A 161 4.10 16.30 15.11
N TRP A 162 2.81 16.15 15.44
CA TRP A 162 1.83 15.80 14.44
C TRP A 162 1.70 16.83 13.30
N ARG A 163 1.88 18.11 13.62
CA ARG A 163 1.84 19.22 12.65
C ARG A 163 2.97 19.13 11.62
N GLU A 164 4.15 18.73 12.06
CA GLU A 164 5.32 18.62 11.19
C GLU A 164 5.13 17.49 10.17
N PHE A 165 4.61 16.35 10.62
CA PHE A 165 4.28 15.23 9.74
C PHE A 165 3.27 15.62 8.65
N HIS A 166 2.14 16.22 9.03
CA HIS A 166 1.13 16.63 8.04
C HIS A 166 1.64 17.74 7.11
N ARG A 167 2.45 18.67 7.62
CA ARG A 167 3.06 19.72 6.80
C ARG A 167 3.99 19.10 5.75
N LEU A 168 4.87 18.18 6.16
CA LEU A 168 5.75 17.49 5.22
C LEU A 168 4.94 16.66 4.23
N GLY A 169 3.95 15.90 4.69
CA GLY A 169 3.05 15.11 3.85
C GLY A 169 2.30 15.94 2.81
N LEU A 170 1.82 17.14 3.19
CA LEU A 170 1.14 18.06 2.27
C LEU A 170 2.04 18.52 1.11
N TYR A 171 3.35 18.58 1.30
CA TYR A 171 4.29 18.93 0.23
C TYR A 171 4.79 17.70 -0.53
N THR A 172 5.16 16.63 0.18
CA THR A 172 5.79 15.45 -0.43
C THR A 172 4.80 14.59 -1.18
N VAL A 173 3.58 14.40 -0.68
CA VAL A 173 2.59 13.53 -1.33
C VAL A 173 2.16 14.06 -2.70
N PRO A 174 1.74 15.32 -2.87
CA PRO A 174 1.36 15.80 -4.20
C PRO A 174 2.52 15.75 -5.20
N LEU A 175 3.73 16.12 -4.75
CA LEU A 175 4.92 16.13 -5.59
C LEU A 175 5.30 14.71 -6.05
N THR A 176 5.39 13.77 -5.10
CA THR A 176 5.77 12.39 -5.41
C THR A 176 4.69 11.67 -6.19
N LEU A 177 3.41 11.86 -5.86
CA LEU A 177 2.30 11.26 -6.57
C LEU A 177 2.25 11.73 -8.02
N PHE A 178 2.38 13.04 -8.25
CA PHE A 178 2.43 13.60 -9.60
C PHE A 178 3.63 13.06 -10.39
N ALA A 179 4.84 13.10 -9.80
CA ALA A 179 6.04 12.58 -10.46
C ALA A 179 5.92 11.09 -10.80
N SER A 180 5.39 10.27 -9.90
CA SER A 180 5.17 8.83 -10.13
C SER A 180 4.13 8.57 -11.22
N VAL A 181 3.04 9.34 -11.27
CA VAL A 181 2.02 9.22 -12.32
C VAL A 181 2.58 9.63 -13.67
N VAL A 182 3.36 10.72 -13.75
CA VAL A 182 4.03 11.13 -14.98
C VAL A 182 5.01 10.04 -15.45
N ALA A 183 5.80 9.47 -14.53
CA ALA A 183 6.69 8.37 -14.85
C ALA A 183 5.93 7.12 -15.34
N LEU A 184 4.80 6.79 -14.72
CA LEU A 184 3.92 5.70 -15.16
C LEU A 184 3.39 5.98 -16.57
N TRP A 185 2.81 7.16 -16.81
CA TRP A 185 2.30 7.54 -18.12
C TRP A 185 3.38 7.47 -19.21
N ALA A 186 4.57 8.01 -18.93
CA ALA A 186 5.71 7.95 -19.85
C ALA A 186 6.14 6.49 -20.11
N SER A 187 6.16 5.64 -19.07
CA SER A 187 6.49 4.22 -19.24
C SER A 187 5.48 3.48 -20.11
N LEU A 188 4.19 3.78 -19.99
CA LEU A 188 3.14 3.17 -20.83
C LEU A 188 3.24 3.64 -22.30
N ALA A 189 3.74 4.85 -22.54
CA ALA A 189 3.98 5.37 -23.88
C ALA A 189 5.23 4.75 -24.55
N VAL A 190 6.27 4.45 -23.77
CA VAL A 190 7.54 3.89 -24.28
C VAL A 190 7.54 2.36 -24.34
N LEU A 191 6.87 1.72 -23.37
CA LEU A 191 6.69 0.27 -23.27
C LEU A 191 5.20 -0.03 -23.50
N PRO A 192 4.69 0.08 -24.73
CA PRO A 192 3.34 -0.38 -25.02
C PRO A 192 3.27 -1.85 -24.59
N GLY A 193 2.34 -2.14 -23.67
CA GLY A 193 2.07 -3.52 -23.25
C GLY A 193 1.65 -4.37 -24.45
N PRO A 194 1.70 -5.71 -24.33
CA PRO A 194 1.12 -6.59 -25.32
C PRO A 194 -0.38 -6.33 -25.52
#